data_AF-A0AAN1JL17-F1
#
_entry.id   AF-A0AAN1JL17-F1
#
_cell.length_a   1.000
_cell.length_b   1.000
_cell.length_c   1.000
_cell.angle_alpha   90.00
_cell.angle_beta   90.00
_cell.angle_gamma   90.00
#
_symmetry.space_group_name_H-M   'P 1'
#
loop_
_entity.id
_entity.type
_entity.pdbx_description
1 polymer ?
#
loop_
_entity_poly.entity_id
_entity_poly.type
_entity_poly.pdbx_seq_one_letter_code
_entity_poly.pdbx_strand_id
1 'polypeptide(L)'
;MGTNTMFEKDIIHVDQVLRAFVFRCTPDLTTLAYWRDRLYILFESQHLNDYQRYWVQDLIHELSEFERRKFALNERQQRLHGINSSTR
;
A
#
# COMPACT_ATOMS: atom_id res chain seq x y z
N MET A 1 -3.79 6.38 33.15
CA MET A 1 -2.96 5.98 32.00
C MET A 1 -3.61 4.75 31.38
N GLY A 2 -4.35 4.86 30.27
CA GLY A 2 -5.12 3.72 29.76
C GLY A 2 -5.68 3.83 28.34
N THR A 3 -5.35 4.89 27.60
CA THR A 3 -5.89 5.13 26.25
C THR A 3 -4.99 4.60 25.12
N ASN A 4 -3.69 4.36 25.37
CA ASN A 4 -2.76 4.03 24.28
C ASN A 4 -2.87 2.60 23.74
N THR A 5 -3.30 1.64 24.55
CA THR A 5 -3.24 0.21 24.19
C THR A 5 -4.29 -0.21 23.15
N MET A 6 -5.43 0.48 23.11
CA MET A 6 -6.49 0.20 22.14
C MET A 6 -6.12 0.73 20.74
N PHE A 7 -5.52 1.93 20.68
CA PHE A 7 -5.01 2.50 19.44
C PHE A 7 -3.82 1.74 18.87
N GLU A 8 -2.93 1.24 19.72
CA GLU A 8 -1.81 0.37 19.30
C GLU A 8 -2.32 -0.90 18.61
N LYS A 9 -3.39 -1.51 19.14
CA LYS A 9 -4.01 -2.70 18.54
C LYS A 9 -4.70 -2.41 17.22
N ASP A 10 -5.39 -1.28 17.09
CA ASP A 10 -6.03 -0.90 15.83
C ASP A 10 -4.99 -0.63 14.74
N ILE A 11 -3.86 -0.01 15.10
CA ILE A 11 -2.75 0.22 14.18
C ILE A 11 -2.09 -1.09 13.75
N ILE A 12 -1.79 -1.97 14.70
CA ILE A 12 -1.25 -3.31 14.39
C ILE A 12 -2.24 -4.10 13.53
N HIS A 13 -3.54 -3.96 13.78
CA HIS A 13 -4.56 -4.64 12.99
C HIS A 13 -4.61 -4.10 11.56
N VAL A 14 -4.60 -2.77 11.37
CA VAL A 14 -4.54 -2.15 10.04
C VAL A 14 -3.22 -2.51 9.34
N ASP A 15 -2.09 -2.55 10.03
CA ASP A 15 -0.81 -3.01 9.50
C ASP A 15 -0.92 -4.44 8.96
N GLN A 16 -1.40 -5.36 9.79
CA GLN A 16 -1.49 -6.77 9.44
C GLN A 16 -2.49 -7.01 8.32
N VAL A 17 -3.64 -6.33 8.32
CA VAL A 17 -4.65 -6.45 7.27
C VAL A 17 -4.11 -5.86 5.97
N LEU A 18 -3.53 -4.66 6.00
CA LEU A 18 -2.98 -4.03 4.81
C LEU A 18 -1.82 -4.87 4.24
N ARG A 19 -0.88 -5.30 5.08
CA ARG A 19 0.26 -6.12 4.65
C ARG A 19 -0.19 -7.48 4.13
N ALA A 20 -1.11 -8.16 4.82
CA ALA A 20 -1.64 -9.43 4.35
C ALA A 20 -2.38 -9.27 3.02
N PHE A 21 -3.17 -8.22 2.85
CA PHE A 21 -3.98 -8.02 1.65
C PHE A 21 -3.14 -7.52 0.46
N VAL A 22 -2.26 -6.55 0.68
CA VAL A 22 -1.44 -5.93 -0.36
C VAL A 22 -0.24 -6.80 -0.73
N PHE A 23 0.40 -7.48 0.24
CA PHE A 23 1.62 -8.25 -0.04
C PHE A 23 1.39 -9.75 -0.26
N ARG A 24 0.27 -10.35 0.18
CA ARG A 24 -0.03 -11.77 -0.13
C ARG A 24 -0.96 -11.97 -1.32
N CYS A 25 -1.86 -11.02 -1.61
CA CYS A 25 -2.67 -11.07 -2.81
C CYS A 25 -2.04 -10.18 -3.88
N THR A 26 -2.11 -10.57 -5.15
CA THR A 26 -1.72 -9.70 -6.27
C THR A 26 -2.84 -8.66 -6.43
N PRO A 27 -2.78 -7.50 -5.76
CA PRO A 27 -3.93 -6.62 -5.68
C PRO A 27 -4.08 -5.93 -7.03
N ASP A 28 -5.29 -5.83 -7.57
CA ASP A 28 -5.52 -5.08 -8.81
C ASP A 28 -5.29 -3.56 -8.60
N LEU A 29 -5.30 -2.80 -9.69
CA LEU A 29 -5.09 -1.35 -9.64
C LEU A 29 -6.17 -0.63 -8.82
N THR A 30 -7.40 -1.15 -8.86
CA THR A 30 -8.55 -0.59 -8.13
C THR A 30 -8.37 -0.74 -6.62
N THR A 31 -7.89 -1.90 -6.18
CA THR A 31 -7.58 -2.22 -4.80
C THR A 31 -6.46 -1.33 -4.26
N LEU A 32 -5.41 -1.13 -5.05
CA LEU A 32 -4.30 -0.24 -4.69
C LEU A 32 -4.79 1.22 -4.56
N ALA A 33 -5.59 1.69 -5.51
CA ALA A 33 -6.18 3.03 -5.48
C ALA A 33 -7.10 3.24 -4.25
N TYR A 34 -7.90 2.23 -3.91
CA TYR A 34 -8.77 2.25 -2.73
C TYR A 34 -7.96 2.40 -1.43
N TRP A 35 -6.92 1.58 -1.26
CA TRP A 35 -6.09 1.63 -0.06
C TRP A 35 -5.29 2.93 0.04
N ARG A 36 -4.80 3.44 -1.10
CA ARG A 36 -4.14 4.73 -1.16
C ARG A 36 -5.05 5.84 -0.66
N ASP A 37 -6.26 5.95 -1.22
CA ASP A 37 -7.23 6.98 -0.84
C ASP A 37 -7.58 6.89 0.65
N ARG A 38 -7.81 5.67 1.15
CA ARG A 38 -8.11 5.43 2.56
C ARG A 38 -6.96 5.82 3.51
N LEU A 39 -5.71 5.59 3.12
CA LEU A 39 -4.54 5.99 3.91
C LEU A 39 -4.34 7.50 3.90
N TYR A 40 -4.59 8.18 2.78
CA TYR A 40 -4.53 9.65 2.72
C TYR A 40 -5.61 10.29 3.59
N ILE A 41 -6.85 9.81 3.53
CA ILE A 41 -7.93 10.27 4.42
C ILE A 41 -7.56 10.07 5.89
N LEU A 42 -6.94 8.93 6.22
CA LEU A 42 -6.47 8.65 7.58
C LEU A 42 -5.36 9.62 7.99
N PHE A 43 -4.39 9.89 7.12
CA PHE A 43 -3.28 10.81 7.37
C PHE A 43 -3.73 12.27 7.59
N GLU A 44 -4.78 12.69 6.90
CA GLU A 44 -5.39 14.01 7.05
C GLU A 44 -6.23 14.15 8.32
N SER A 45 -6.55 13.04 8.99
CA SER A 45 -7.31 13.07 10.25
C SER A 45 -6.54 13.79 11.36
N GLN A 46 -7.20 14.77 11.99
CA GLN A 46 -6.64 15.57 13.10
C GLN A 46 -6.48 14.76 14.40
N HIS A 47 -7.05 13.56 14.47
CA HIS A 47 -7.02 12.72 15.66
C HIS A 47 -5.78 11.83 15.77
N LEU A 48 -4.91 11.83 14.74
CA LEU A 48 -3.66 11.08 14.79
C LEU A 48 -2.62 11.82 15.63
N ASN A 49 -2.03 11.12 16.60
CA ASN A 49 -0.81 11.58 17.25
C ASN A 49 0.41 11.40 16.32
N ASP A 50 1.54 12.01 16.67
CA ASP A 50 2.74 12.01 15.83
C ASP A 50 3.25 10.60 15.46
N TYR A 51 3.16 9.64 16.39
CA TYR A 51 3.55 8.25 16.14
C TYR A 51 2.61 7.58 15.13
N GLN A 52 1.31 7.79 15.26
CA GLN A 52 0.33 7.24 14.33
C GLN A 52 0.46 7.88 12.96
N ARG A 53 0.72 9.19 12.90
CA ARG A 53 0.95 9.93 11.66
C ARG A 53 2.21 9.42 10.94
N TYR A 54 3.30 9.23 11.68
CA TYR A 54 4.53 8.62 11.14
C TYR A 54 4.24 7.24 10.57
N TRP A 55 3.48 6.41 11.29
CA TRP A 55 3.16 5.07 10.85
C TRP A 55 2.27 5.03 9.59
N VAL A 56 1.25 5.90 9.51
CA VAL A 56 0.44 6.02 8.28
C VAL A 56 1.29 6.49 7.11
N GLN A 57 2.24 7.39 7.33
CA GLN A 57 3.18 7.83 6.31
C GLN A 57 4.08 6.70 5.82
N ASP A 58 4.55 5.82 6.72
CA ASP A 58 5.33 4.63 6.38
C ASP A 58 4.52 3.67 5.49
N LEU A 59 3.25 3.42 5.81
CA LEU A 59 2.35 2.62 4.97
C LEU A 59 2.11 3.23 3.58
N ILE A 60 1.93 4.54 3.49
CA ILE A 60 1.78 5.24 2.20
C ILE A 60 3.05 5.04 1.35
N HIS A 61 4.22 5.11 1.98
CA HIS A 61 5.50 4.89 1.33
C HIS A 61 5.64 3.44 0.83
N GLU A 62 5.33 2.45 1.67
CA GLU A 62 5.36 1.04 1.30
C GLU A 62 4.41 0.71 0.13
N LEU A 63 3.19 1.26 0.14
CA LEU A 63 2.23 1.08 -0.94
C LEU A 63 2.75 1.67 -2.26
N SER A 64 3.36 2.86 -2.20
CA SER A 64 3.93 3.54 -3.37
C SER A 64 5.11 2.76 -3.97
N GLU A 65 5.97 2.21 -3.12
CA GLU A 65 7.09 1.35 -3.55
C GLU A 65 6.58 0.05 -4.17
N PHE A 66 5.51 -0.54 -3.64
CA PHE A 66 4.87 -1.70 -4.24
C PHE A 66 4.28 -1.40 -5.62
N GLU A 67 3.53 -0.30 -5.76
CA GLU A 67 3.01 0.17 -7.05
C GLU A 67 4.15 0.32 -8.07
N ARG A 68 5.23 1.00 -7.69
CA ARG A 68 6.40 1.21 -8.54
C ARG A 68 7.03 -0.09 -9.02
N ARG A 69 7.19 -1.08 -8.12
CA ARG A 69 7.73 -2.41 -8.47
C ARG A 69 6.80 -3.17 -9.41
N LYS A 70 5.49 -3.10 -9.18
CA LYS A 70 4.48 -3.75 -10.02
C LYS A 70 4.43 -3.14 -11.43
N PHE A 71 4.47 -1.81 -11.54
CA PHE A 71 4.53 -1.14 -12.84
C PHE A 71 5.83 -1.46 -13.60
N ALA A 72 6.98 -1.44 -12.92
CA ALA A 72 8.26 -1.82 -13.53
C ALA A 72 8.27 -3.27 -14.04
N LEU A 73 7.63 -4.20 -13.31
CA LEU A 73 7.47 -5.58 -13.75
C LEU A 73 6.58 -5.69 -15.00
N ASN A 74 5.44 -4.99 -15.00
CA ASN A 74 4.53 -4.95 -16.14
C ASN A 74 5.20 -4.37 -17.40
N GLU A 75 5.95 -3.28 -17.28
CA GLU A 75 6.70 -2.69 -18.39
C GLU A 75 7.74 -3.66 -18.94
N ARG A 76 8.46 -4.37 -18.07
CA ARG A 76 9.43 -5.40 -18.48
C ARG A 76 8.74 -6.55 -19.21
N GLN A 77 7.58 -7.00 -18.74
CA GLN A 77 6.81 -8.06 -19.40
C GLN A 77 6.29 -7.62 -20.77
N GLN A 78 5.79 -6.37 -20.90
CA GLN A 78 5.32 -5.83 -22.17
C GLN A 78 6.46 -5.71 -23.20
N ARG A 79 7.66 -5.28 -22.78
CA ARG A 79 8.84 -5.26 -23.65
C ARG A 79 9.23 -6.66 -24.13
N LEU A 80 9.22 -7.65 -23.25
CA LEU A 80 9.53 -9.04 -23.60
C LEU A 80 8.48 -9.67 -24.54
N HIS A 81 7.20 -9.40 -24.33
CA HIS A 81 6.14 -9.91 -25.20
C HIS A 81 6.08 -9.18 -26.56
N GLY A 82 6.33 -7.87 -26.60
CA GLY A 82 6.36 -7.09 -27.85
C GLY A 82 7.49 -7.49 -28.81
N ILE A 83 8.60 -8.01 -28.29
CA ILE A 83 9.72 -8.51 -29.10
C ILE A 83 9.36 -9.84 -29.81
N ASN A 84 8.51 -10.68 -29.20
CA ASN A 84 8.14 -11.99 -29.77
C ASN A 84 7.01 -11.93 -30.82
N SER A 85 6.31 -10.81 -30.97
CA SER A 85 5.23 -10.65 -31.95
C SER A 85 5.69 -10.04 -33.28
N SER A 86 6.93 -9.57 -33.37
CA SER A 86 7.45 -8.87 -34.56
C SER A 86 8.30 -9.76 -35.48
N THR A 87 8.39 -11.06 -35.23
CA THR A 87 9.20 -12.03 -35.99
C THR A 87 8.36 -13.08 -36.73
N ARG A 88 7.18 -12.70 -37.25
CA ARG A 88 6.40 -13.57 -38.14
C ARG A 88 6.00 -12.87 -39.42
#